data_AF-A0A564YJM0-F1
#
_entry.id   AF-A0A564YJM0-F1
#
_cell.length_a   1.000
_cell.length_b   1.000
_cell.length_c   1.000
_cell.angle_alpha   90.00
_cell.angle_beta   90.00
_cell.angle_gamma   90.00
#
_symmetry.space_group_name_H-M   'P 1'
#
loop_
_entity.id
_entity.type
_entity.pdbx_description
1 polymer ?
#
loop_
_entity_poly.entity_id
_entity_poly.type
_entity_poly.pdbx_seq_one_letter_code
_entity_poly.pdbx_strand_id
1 'polypeptide(L)'
;IHDIAETFFREYKSCSANKPFSQIQAKRAVNRGKNRCLNSLPFDHNRVQLRRRGDFQTDYINASFVDGYIRRKAYICAQSPFNAATASDFWAMVDQCGV
;
A
#
# COMPACT_ATOMS: atom_id res chain seq x y z
N ILE A 1 -2.24 35.33 -11.45
CA ILE A 1 -1.25 34.24 -11.19
C ILE A 1 -1.29 33.79 -9.73
N HIS A 2 -1.25 34.69 -8.74
CA HIS A 2 -1.43 34.34 -7.31
C HIS A 2 -2.77 33.64 -6.99
N ASP A 3 -3.87 34.09 -7.59
CA ASP A 3 -5.24 33.60 -7.32
C ASP A 3 -5.49 32.12 -7.71
N ILE A 4 -4.84 31.67 -8.81
CA ILE A 4 -4.95 30.28 -9.27
C ILE A 4 -4.24 29.32 -8.31
N ALA A 5 -3.05 29.71 -7.83
CA ALA A 5 -2.28 28.90 -6.89
C ALA A 5 -3.00 28.73 -5.54
N GLU A 6 -3.64 29.80 -5.04
CA GLU A 6 -4.45 29.73 -3.83
C GLU A 6 -5.66 28.81 -3.99
N THR A 7 -6.31 28.85 -5.16
CA THR A 7 -7.46 27.99 -5.46
C THR A 7 -7.07 26.51 -5.46
N PHE A 8 -5.96 26.15 -6.12
CA PHE A 8 -5.43 24.78 -6.08
C PHE A 8 -5.05 24.33 -4.67
N PHE A 9 -4.41 25.20 -3.90
CA PHE A 9 -4.00 24.88 -2.54
C PHE A 9 -5.20 24.64 -1.61
N ARG A 10 -6.27 25.43 -1.78
CA ARG A 10 -7.52 25.26 -1.06
C ARG A 10 -8.19 23.92 -1.40
N GLU A 11 -8.26 23.57 -2.69
CA GLU A 11 -8.80 22.28 -3.13
C GLU A 11 -7.99 21.12 -2.54
N TYR A 12 -6.66 21.16 -2.65
CA TYR A 12 -5.79 20.12 -2.09
C TYR A 12 -6.00 19.94 -0.58
N LYS A 13 -6.12 21.03 0.18
CA LYS A 13 -6.39 20.97 1.63
C LYS A 13 -7.77 20.41 1.96
N SER A 14 -8.74 20.49 1.05
CA SER A 14 -10.07 19.94 1.25
C SER A 14 -10.15 18.42 1.07
N CYS A 15 -9.14 17.82 0.43
CA CYS A 15 -9.05 16.37 0.32
C CYS A 15 -9.03 15.73 1.71
N SER A 16 -9.92 14.76 1.96
CA SER A 16 -10.03 14.04 3.23
C SER A 16 -8.90 13.01 3.41
N ALA A 17 -7.64 13.42 3.20
CA ALA A 17 -6.46 12.58 3.31
C ALA A 17 -6.26 12.00 4.72
N ASN A 18 -6.92 12.56 5.72
CA ASN A 18 -6.80 12.20 7.13
C ASN A 18 -7.91 11.26 7.65
N LYS A 19 -8.71 10.64 6.78
CA LYS A 19 -9.68 9.65 7.26
C LYS A 19 -8.92 8.45 7.86
N PRO A 20 -9.06 8.15 9.15
CA PRO A 20 -8.27 7.10 9.79
C PRO A 20 -8.80 5.74 9.35
N PHE A 21 -8.15 5.15 8.35
CA PHE A 21 -8.36 3.74 8.03
C PHE A 21 -7.37 2.89 8.83
N SER A 22 -7.79 1.67 9.16
CA SER A 22 -6.97 0.77 9.98
C SER A 22 -5.73 0.30 9.21
N GLN A 23 -4.63 0.12 9.94
CA GLN A 23 -3.33 -0.37 9.44
C GLN A 23 -2.80 -1.46 10.38
N ILE A 24 -3.68 -2.27 10.94
CA ILE A 24 -3.37 -3.23 12.01
C ILE A 24 -2.35 -4.24 11.51
N GLN A 25 -2.54 -4.80 10.30
CA GLN A 25 -1.63 -5.81 9.76
C GLN A 25 -0.24 -5.23 9.48
N ALA A 26 -0.18 -4.01 8.95
CA ALA A 26 1.08 -3.31 8.69
C ALA A 26 1.87 -3.01 9.97
N LYS A 27 1.17 -2.80 11.09
CA LYS A 27 1.76 -2.47 12.40
C LYS A 27 2.09 -3.68 13.28
N ARG A 28 1.73 -4.90 12.88
CA ARG A 28 2.12 -6.11 13.62
C ARG A 28 3.64 -6.21 13.72
N ALA A 29 4.15 -6.63 14.88
CA ALA A 29 5.59 -6.76 15.13
C ALA A 29 6.31 -7.60 14.05
N VAL A 30 5.70 -8.72 13.64
CA VAL A 30 6.20 -9.61 12.59
C VAL A 30 6.30 -8.98 11.19
N ASN A 31 5.55 -7.89 10.94
CA ASN A 31 5.50 -7.20 9.65
C ASN A 31 6.28 -5.88 9.65
N ARG A 32 6.69 -5.37 10.82
CA ARG A 32 7.37 -4.08 10.93
C ARG A 32 8.65 -4.01 10.09
N GLY A 33 9.43 -5.09 10.06
CA GLY A 33 10.65 -5.22 9.25
C GLY A 33 10.42 -5.29 7.74
N LYS A 34 9.17 -5.38 7.29
CA LYS A 34 8.78 -5.39 5.88
C LYS A 34 8.38 -4.00 5.35
N ASN A 35 8.43 -2.96 6.18
CA ASN A 35 8.07 -1.58 5.81
C ASN A 35 9.31 -0.72 5.63
N ARG A 36 9.46 -0.09 4.46
CA ARG A 36 10.57 0.84 4.18
C ARG A 36 10.43 2.14 4.98
N CYS A 37 9.20 2.64 5.10
CA CYS A 37 8.87 3.86 5.82
C CYS A 37 7.63 3.64 6.69
N LEU A 38 7.72 3.94 7.99
CA LEU A 38 6.60 3.75 8.93
C LEU A 38 5.49 4.81 8.77
N ASN A 39 5.77 5.89 8.05
CA ASN A 39 4.79 6.93 7.74
C ASN A 39 3.94 6.59 6.49
N SER A 40 4.30 5.53 5.75
CA SER A 40 3.58 5.10 4.55
C SER A 40 3.27 3.61 4.65
N LEU A 41 2.08 3.29 5.16
CA LEU A 41 1.62 1.93 5.41
C LEU A 41 0.29 1.68 4.67
N PRO A 42 0.06 0.47 4.15
CA PRO A 42 -1.17 0.14 3.45
C PRO A 42 -2.32 0.04 4.46
N PHE A 43 -3.55 0.34 4.01
CA PHE A 43 -4.73 0.15 4.83
C PHE A 43 -5.20 -1.31 4.78
N ASP A 44 -5.77 -1.79 5.87
CA ASP A 44 -6.16 -3.21 5.97
C ASP A 44 -7.20 -3.62 4.92
N HIS A 45 -8.10 -2.70 4.54
CA HIS A 45 -9.22 -2.98 3.63
C HIS A 45 -8.81 -3.10 2.16
N ASN A 46 -7.67 -2.52 1.76
CA ASN A 46 -7.20 -2.55 0.38
C ASN A 46 -5.77 -3.06 0.20
N ARG A 47 -5.08 -3.50 1.27
CA ARG A 47 -3.77 -4.14 1.15
C ARG A 47 -3.81 -5.35 0.21
N VAL A 48 -2.72 -5.59 -0.49
CA VAL A 48 -2.50 -6.85 -1.19
C VAL A 48 -2.17 -7.93 -0.15
N GLN A 49 -2.80 -9.10 -0.26
CA GLN A 49 -2.58 -10.23 0.63
C GLN A 49 -1.90 -11.36 -0.15
N LEU A 50 -0.73 -11.78 0.29
CA LEU A 50 0.04 -12.85 -0.34
C LEU A 50 -0.50 -14.22 0.06
N ARG A 51 -0.66 -15.10 -0.93
CA ARG A 51 -1.00 -16.51 -0.75
C ARG A 51 0.27 -17.26 -0.36
N ARG A 52 0.37 -17.65 0.91
CA ARG A 52 1.51 -18.42 1.43
C ARG A 52 1.13 -19.88 1.63
N ARG A 53 2.10 -20.78 1.44
CA ARG A 53 2.00 -22.19 1.84
C ARG A 53 2.81 -22.38 3.13
N GLY A 54 2.14 -22.69 4.24
CA GLY A 54 2.75 -22.95 5.55
C GLY A 54 2.58 -21.83 6.59
N ASP A 55 2.63 -22.22 7.87
CA ASP A 55 2.19 -21.39 9.01
C ASP A 55 3.17 -20.27 9.41
N PHE A 56 4.44 -20.33 8.96
CA PHE A 56 5.50 -19.42 9.42
C PHE A 56 5.64 -18.14 8.60
N GLN A 57 4.92 -17.98 7.49
CA GLN A 57 5.01 -16.81 6.63
C GLN A 57 3.78 -15.92 6.76
N THR A 58 4.00 -14.63 6.99
CA THR A 58 2.90 -13.66 6.98
C THR A 58 2.38 -13.43 5.56
N ASP A 59 1.08 -13.16 5.44
CA ASP A 59 0.41 -12.79 4.18
C ASP A 59 0.69 -11.33 3.76
N TYR A 60 1.60 -10.65 4.46
CA TYR A 60 1.78 -9.22 4.38
C TYR A 60 2.85 -8.80 3.38
N ILE A 61 2.50 -7.81 2.56
CA ILE A 61 3.38 -6.95 1.78
C ILE A 61 2.87 -5.51 1.89
N ASN A 62 3.78 -4.53 1.90
CA ASN A 62 3.41 -3.11 1.85
C ASN A 62 3.03 -2.72 0.41
N ALA A 63 1.81 -3.08 0.05
CA ALA A 63 1.19 -2.74 -1.22
C ALA A 63 -0.33 -2.64 -1.05
N SER A 64 -0.97 -1.77 -1.83
CA SER A 64 -2.41 -1.52 -1.81
C SER A 64 -2.98 -1.58 -3.22
N PHE A 65 -4.16 -2.18 -3.37
CA PHE A 65 -4.96 -2.05 -4.57
C PHE A 65 -5.54 -0.63 -4.66
N VAL A 66 -5.47 -0.05 -5.85
CA VAL A 66 -6.04 1.25 -6.19
C VAL A 66 -7.00 1.07 -7.37
N ASP A 67 -8.18 1.65 -7.21
CA ASP A 67 -9.20 1.65 -8.25
C ASP A 67 -8.77 2.59 -9.40
N GLY A 68 -9.02 2.17 -10.64
CA GLY A 68 -8.91 3.04 -11.81
C GLY A 68 -10.24 3.74 -12.09
N TYR A 69 -10.32 4.47 -13.19
CA TYR A 69 -11.53 5.18 -13.59
C TYR A 69 -12.74 4.23 -13.78
N ILE A 70 -12.52 3.06 -14.40
CA ILE A 70 -13.59 2.10 -14.74
C ILE A 70 -13.45 0.79 -13.94
N ARG A 71 -12.23 0.41 -13.57
CA ARG A 71 -11.93 -0.92 -13.03
C ARG A 71 -11.52 -0.83 -11.56
N ARG A 72 -12.20 -1.57 -10.68
CA ARG A 72 -11.74 -1.74 -9.29
C ARG A 72 -10.45 -2.54 -9.25
N LYS A 73 -9.58 -2.22 -8.29
CA LYS A 73 -8.25 -2.85 -8.12
C LYS A 73 -7.44 -2.84 -9.42
N ALA A 74 -7.50 -1.74 -10.16
CA ALA A 74 -6.84 -1.65 -11.46
C ALA A 74 -5.32 -1.60 -11.34
N TYR A 75 -4.82 -0.98 -10.26
CA TYR A 75 -3.41 -0.76 -10.02
C TYR A 75 -3.00 -1.32 -8.66
N ILE A 76 -1.70 -1.54 -8.52
CA ILE A 76 -1.07 -1.84 -7.24
C ILE A 76 -0.08 -0.72 -6.95
N CYS A 77 -0.32 0.02 -5.87
CA CYS A 77 0.67 0.93 -5.31
C CYS A 77 1.50 0.16 -4.28
N ALA A 78 2.78 -0.05 -4.57
CA ALA A 78 3.70 -0.79 -3.71
C ALA A 78 4.95 0.04 -3.38
N GLN A 79 5.50 -0.17 -2.19
CA GLN A 79 6.85 0.32 -1.90
C GLN A 79 7.88 -0.42 -2.76
N SER A 80 9.01 0.22 -3.09
CA SER A 80 10.14 -0.48 -3.71
C SER A 80 10.73 -1.53 -2.75
N PRO A 81 10.95 -2.78 -3.19
CA PRO A 81 11.64 -3.79 -2.38
C PRO A 81 13.02 -3.27 -1.97
N PHE A 82 13.51 -3.67 -0.80
CA PHE A 82 14.72 -3.08 -0.19
C PHE A 82 15.68 -4.09 0.43
N ASN A 83 15.30 -5.35 0.47
CA ASN A 83 16.13 -6.47 0.89
C ASN A 83 15.65 -7.74 0.19
N ALA A 84 16.40 -8.83 0.31
CA ALA A 84 16.07 -10.10 -0.34
C ALA A 84 14.68 -10.63 0.02
N ALA A 85 14.27 -10.50 1.29
CA ALA A 85 12.96 -10.95 1.75
C ALA A 85 11.81 -10.16 1.09
N THR A 86 11.88 -8.83 1.08
CA THR A 86 10.86 -7.99 0.45
C THR A 86 10.87 -8.06 -1.08
N ALA A 87 12.02 -8.37 -1.70
CA ALA A 87 12.10 -8.65 -3.13
C ALA A 87 11.39 -9.97 -3.48
N SER A 88 11.56 -11.01 -2.67
CA SER A 88 10.83 -12.28 -2.82
C SER A 88 9.32 -12.07 -2.68
N ASP A 89 8.89 -11.32 -1.65
CA ASP A 89 7.48 -10.97 -1.44
C ASP A 89 6.91 -10.16 -2.63
N PHE A 90 7.70 -9.25 -3.20
CA PHE A 90 7.31 -8.44 -4.36
C PHE A 90 7.09 -9.31 -5.61
N TRP A 91 7.99 -10.22 -5.92
CA TRP A 91 7.82 -11.11 -7.08
C TRP A 91 6.69 -12.11 -6.89
N ALA A 92 6.48 -12.63 -5.68
CA ALA A 92 5.31 -13.44 -5.36
C ALA A 92 4.00 -12.67 -5.57
N MET A 93 3.98 -11.37 -5.26
CA MET A 93 2.83 -10.49 -5.53
C MET A 93 2.57 -10.37 -7.04
N VAL A 94 3.61 -10.10 -7.83
CA VAL A 94 3.52 -9.93 -9.30
C VAL A 94 2.93 -11.18 -9.95
N ASP A 95 3.51 -12.34 -9.63
CA ASP A 95 3.04 -13.64 -10.14
C ASP A 95 1.59 -13.92 -9.72
N GLN A 96 1.28 -13.81 -8.42
CA GLN A 96 -0.06 -14.07 -7.90
C GLN A 96 -1.13 -13.16 -8.51
N CYS A 97 -0.81 -11.88 -8.72
CA CYS A 97 -1.76 -10.89 -9.21
C CYS A 97 -1.86 -10.87 -10.74
N GLY A 98 -1.02 -11.63 -11.46
CA GLY A 98 -1.00 -11.65 -12.92
C GLY A 98 -0.68 -10.27 -13.50
N VAL A 99 0.31 -9.60 -12.91
CA VAL A 99 0.85 -8.30 -13.37
C VAL A 99 1.80 -8.49 -14.53
#